data_AF-A0A257P9Q5-F1
#
_entry.id   AF-A0A257P9Q5-F1
#
_cell.length_a   1.000
_cell.length_b   1.000
_cell.length_c   1.000
_cell.angle_alpha   90.00
_cell.angle_beta   90.00
_cell.angle_gamma   90.00
#
_symmetry.space_group_name_H-M   'P 1'
#
loop_
_entity.id
_entity.type
_entity.pdbx_description
1 polymer ?
#
loop_
_entity_poly.entity_id
_entity_poly.type
_entity_poly.pdbx_seq_one_letter_code
_entity_poly.pdbx_strand_id
1 'polypeptide(L)'
;MSSPSSPTASHAQRRKVMVAGICALVLTVGLARFAYTPMLPVMRSQAGLSAVAAGWLATFNYAGYISGAMLAASVGNLQQKFVLYRAGLVLAVVTTAALGLTENTALWAVLRFLSGLSSTAGLLLASGLALNWLIRNGH
;
A
#
# COMPACT_ATOMS: atom_id res chain seq x y z
N MET A 1 -8.86 -42.91 -5.60
CA MET A 1 -9.05 -41.48 -5.28
C MET A 1 -8.07 -41.10 -4.18
N SER A 2 -6.89 -40.61 -4.57
CA SER A 2 -5.85 -40.13 -3.65
C SER A 2 -5.98 -38.61 -3.51
N SER A 3 -6.40 -38.15 -2.33
CA SER A 3 -6.45 -36.73 -1.99
C SER A 3 -5.04 -36.11 -2.08
N PRO A 4 -4.85 -34.93 -2.71
CA PRO A 4 -3.55 -34.29 -2.77
C PRO A 4 -3.21 -33.68 -1.40
N SER A 5 -2.08 -34.09 -0.83
CA SER A 5 -1.51 -33.54 0.39
C SER A 5 -1.03 -32.12 0.12
N SER A 6 -1.61 -31.15 0.83
CA SER A 6 -1.21 -29.74 0.77
C SER A 6 0.19 -29.57 1.39
N PRO A 7 1.14 -28.90 0.71
CA PRO A 7 2.48 -28.72 1.25
C PRO A 7 2.43 -27.79 2.47
N THR A 8 2.81 -28.31 3.64
CA THR A 8 3.00 -27.54 4.87
C THR A 8 4.19 -26.60 4.68
N ALA A 9 3.91 -25.32 4.37
CA ALA A 9 4.96 -24.31 4.22
C ALA A 9 5.87 -24.27 5.47
N SER A 10 7.17 -24.51 5.26
CA SER A 10 8.23 -24.47 6.27
C SER A 10 8.15 -23.19 7.12
N HIS A 11 8.44 -23.29 8.42
CA HIS A 11 8.49 -22.15 9.34
C HIS A 11 9.41 -21.02 8.83
N ALA A 12 10.48 -21.36 8.12
CA ALA A 12 11.38 -20.39 7.49
C ALA A 12 10.71 -19.63 6.34
N GLN A 13 9.86 -20.31 5.56
CA GLN A 13 9.09 -19.72 4.46
C GLN A 13 8.02 -18.77 4.99
N ARG A 14 7.32 -19.17 6.06
CA ARG A 14 6.34 -18.33 6.76
C ARG A 14 6.99 -17.06 7.33
N ARG A 15 8.14 -17.19 8.00
CA ARG A 15 8.92 -16.04 8.49
C ARG A 15 9.37 -15.12 7.37
N LYS A 16 9.88 -15.66 6.26
CA LYS A 16 10.26 -14.85 5.09
C LYS A 16 9.09 -14.05 4.52
N VAL A 17 7.92 -14.68 4.36
CA VAL A 17 6.72 -14.00 3.85
C VAL A 17 6.23 -12.93 4.82
N MET A 18 6.26 -13.19 6.14
CA MET A 18 5.89 -12.19 7.15
C MET A 18 6.86 -11.01 7.17
N VAL A 19 8.17 -11.26 7.19
CA VAL A 19 9.19 -10.19 7.18
C VAL A 19 9.14 -9.40 5.88
N ALA A 20 9.03 -10.07 4.73
CA ALA A 20 8.84 -9.40 3.45
C ALA A 20 7.55 -8.56 3.45
N GLY A 21 6.47 -9.07 4.07
CA GLY A 21 5.20 -8.37 4.23
C GLY A 21 5.28 -7.16 5.17
N ILE A 22 6.05 -7.24 6.26
CA ILE A 22 6.30 -6.14 7.18
C ILE A 22 7.16 -5.07 6.50
N CYS A 23 8.26 -5.45 5.84
CA CYS A 23 9.08 -4.53 5.07
C CYS A 23 8.27 -3.85 3.96
N ALA A 24 7.44 -4.62 3.27
CA ALA A 24 6.47 -4.14 2.30
C ALA A 24 5.51 -3.10 2.89
N LEU A 25 4.91 -3.36 4.06
CA LEU A 25 4.03 -2.44 4.78
C LEU A 25 4.77 -1.17 5.21
N VAL A 26 5.99 -1.32 5.73
CA VAL A 26 6.83 -0.19 6.13
C VAL A 26 7.20 0.67 4.93
N LEU A 27 7.49 0.07 3.77
CA LEU A 27 7.77 0.80 2.53
C LEU A 27 6.52 1.49 1.97
N THR A 28 5.38 0.80 1.92
CA THR A 28 4.12 1.36 1.38
C THR A 28 3.55 2.47 2.25
N VAL A 29 3.48 2.26 3.56
CA VAL A 29 2.94 3.23 4.52
C VAL A 29 3.95 4.34 4.81
N GLY A 30 5.21 3.96 4.99
CA GLY A 30 6.27 4.86 5.40
C GLY A 30 6.74 5.77 4.26
N LEU A 31 7.06 5.21 3.09
CA LEU A 31 7.68 5.99 2.00
C LEU A 31 6.70 7.01 1.40
N ALA A 32 5.45 6.62 1.15
CA ALA A 32 4.45 7.51 0.56
C ALA A 32 4.08 8.71 1.46
N ARG A 33 3.94 8.45 2.76
CA ARG A 33 3.46 9.43 3.74
C ARG A 33 4.59 10.28 4.30
N PHE A 34 5.75 9.68 4.58
CA PHE A 34 6.91 10.41 5.13
C PHE A 34 7.78 11.07 4.07
N ALA A 35 7.82 10.58 2.81
CA ALA A 35 8.61 11.27 1.78
C ALA A 35 7.93 12.54 1.27
N TYR A 36 6.61 12.70 1.41
CA TYR A 36 5.92 13.92 0.95
C TYR A 36 6.37 15.17 1.69
N THR A 37 6.47 15.08 3.01
CA THR A 37 6.76 16.22 3.88
C THR A 37 8.11 16.87 3.59
N PRO A 38 9.23 16.13 3.45
CA PRO A 38 10.51 16.72 3.03
C PRO A 38 10.54 17.12 1.55
N MET A 39 9.72 16.49 0.71
CA MET A 39 9.68 16.78 -0.73
C MET A 39 8.83 18.02 -1.06
N LEU A 40 7.85 18.35 -0.23
CA LEU A 40 6.97 19.51 -0.39
C LEU A 40 7.72 20.85 -0.58
N PRO A 41 8.72 21.22 0.26
CA PRO A 41 9.46 22.46 0.03
C PRO A 41 10.19 22.48 -1.31
N VAL A 42 10.71 21.32 -1.78
CA VAL A 42 11.35 21.18 -3.10
C VAL A 42 10.33 21.33 -4.23
N MET A 43 9.15 20.73 -4.10
CA MET A 43 8.07 20.86 -5.10
C MET A 43 7.54 22.30 -5.19
N ARG A 44 7.55 23.04 -4.08
CA ARG A 44 7.20 24.48 -4.08
C ARG A 44 8.30 25.33 -4.70
N SER A 45 9.56 25.09 -4.35
CA SER A 45 10.67 25.93 -4.81
C SER A 45 11.09 25.66 -6.26
N GLN A 46 11.05 24.40 -6.71
CA GLN A 46 11.50 24.00 -8.05
C GLN A 46 10.36 23.90 -9.06
N ALA A 47 9.19 23.39 -8.68
CA ALA A 47 8.06 23.20 -9.60
C ALA A 47 6.95 24.25 -9.45
N GLY A 48 7.13 25.27 -8.59
CA GLY A 48 6.16 26.35 -8.41
C GLY A 48 4.82 25.90 -7.80
N LEU A 49 4.79 24.76 -7.08
CA LEU A 49 3.56 24.21 -6.53
C LEU A 49 2.89 25.19 -5.54
N SER A 50 1.67 25.64 -5.86
CA SER A 50 0.92 26.55 -5.01
C SER A 50 0.47 25.88 -3.71
N ALA A 51 0.19 26.68 -2.68
CA ALA A 51 -0.33 26.15 -1.41
C ALA A 51 -1.68 25.44 -1.57
N VAL A 52 -2.54 25.94 -2.46
CA VAL A 52 -3.83 25.33 -2.79
C VAL A 52 -3.64 23.99 -3.49
N ALA A 53 -2.72 23.90 -4.46
CA ALA A 53 -2.42 22.64 -5.15
C ALA A 53 -1.84 21.58 -4.20
N ALA A 54 -0.96 21.98 -3.27
CA ALA A 54 -0.47 21.10 -2.20
C ALA A 54 -1.60 20.57 -1.29
N GLY A 55 -2.63 21.38 -1.04
CA GLY A 55 -3.83 20.97 -0.33
C GLY A 55 -4.64 19.93 -1.12
N TRP A 56 -4.87 20.17 -2.40
CA TRP A 56 -5.54 19.21 -3.29
C TRP A 56 -4.82 17.86 -3.33
N LEU A 57 -3.50 17.86 -3.42
CA LEU A 57 -2.67 16.64 -3.37
C LEU A 57 -2.90 15.82 -2.08
N ALA A 58 -3.07 16.49 -0.94
CA ALA A 58 -3.44 15.82 0.31
C ALA A 58 -4.86 15.26 0.27
N THR A 59 -5.82 16.01 -0.27
CA THR A 59 -7.21 15.55 -0.46
C THR A 59 -7.28 14.29 -1.33
N PHE A 60 -6.58 14.26 -2.46
CA PHE A 60 -6.53 13.06 -3.32
C PHE A 60 -5.91 11.86 -2.61
N ASN A 61 -4.91 12.07 -1.75
CA ASN A 61 -4.33 11.00 -0.95
C ASN A 61 -5.34 10.44 0.07
N TYR A 62 -6.09 11.31 0.74
CA TYR A 62 -7.15 10.89 1.67
C TYR A 62 -8.32 10.19 0.95
N ALA A 63 -8.71 10.68 -0.23
CA ALA A 63 -9.69 9.98 -1.07
C ALA A 63 -9.21 8.57 -1.41
N GLY A 64 -7.93 8.43 -1.76
CA GLY A 64 -7.27 7.14 -1.93
C GLY A 64 -7.41 6.24 -0.70
N TYR A 65 -7.13 6.75 0.50
CA TYR A 65 -7.29 5.96 1.73
C TYR A 65 -8.71 5.41 1.92
N ILE A 66 -9.73 6.24 1.68
CA ILE A 66 -11.13 5.81 1.80
C ILE A 66 -11.43 4.72 0.76
N SER A 67 -11.04 4.92 -0.49
CA SER A 67 -11.21 3.91 -1.54
C SER A 67 -10.47 2.61 -1.23
N GLY A 68 -9.25 2.70 -0.70
CA GLY A 68 -8.46 1.55 -0.26
C GLY A 68 -9.13 0.78 0.89
N ALA A 69 -9.75 1.49 1.83
CA ALA A 69 -10.52 0.88 2.91
C ALA A 69 -11.76 0.14 2.38
N MET A 70 -12.53 0.76 1.49
CA MET A 70 -13.69 0.13 0.85
C MET A 70 -13.28 -1.10 0.03
N LEU A 71 -12.15 -1.02 -0.68
CA LEU A 71 -11.62 -2.13 -1.47
C LEU A 71 -11.17 -3.29 -0.58
N ALA A 72 -10.52 -3.01 0.55
CA ALA A 72 -10.15 -4.08 1.49
C ALA A 72 -11.37 -4.71 2.16
N ALA A 73 -12.41 -3.92 2.45
CA ALA A 73 -13.65 -4.38 3.06
C ALA A 73 -14.51 -5.22 2.11
N SER A 74 -14.49 -4.94 0.80
CA SER A 74 -15.27 -5.69 -0.19
C SER A 74 -14.69 -7.07 -0.54
N VAL A 75 -13.44 -7.33 -0.16
CA VAL A 75 -12.73 -8.57 -0.54
C VAL A 75 -12.87 -9.62 0.55
N GLY A 76 -13.73 -10.61 0.31
CA GLY A 76 -13.90 -11.76 1.22
C GLY A 76 -12.89 -12.89 1.01
N ASN A 77 -12.39 -13.10 -0.20
CA ASN A 77 -11.59 -14.28 -0.55
C ASN A 77 -10.09 -14.13 -0.26
N LEU A 78 -9.52 -15.11 0.44
CA LEU A 78 -8.12 -15.12 0.88
C LEU A 78 -7.10 -15.02 -0.27
N GLN A 79 -7.36 -15.66 -1.42
CA GLN A 79 -6.51 -15.55 -2.61
C GLN A 79 -6.56 -14.14 -3.23
N GLN A 80 -7.75 -13.53 -3.29
CA GLN A 80 -7.91 -12.17 -3.80
C GLN A 80 -7.20 -11.16 -2.89
N LYS A 81 -7.28 -11.33 -1.56
CA LYS A 81 -6.51 -10.52 -0.60
C LYS A 81 -5.01 -10.58 -0.89
N PHE A 82 -4.48 -11.76 -1.19
CA PHE A 82 -3.04 -11.95 -1.47
C PHE A 82 -2.60 -11.30 -2.78
N VAL A 83 -3.41 -11.41 -3.84
CA VAL A 83 -3.14 -10.77 -5.14
C VAL A 83 -3.22 -9.25 -5.04
N LEU A 84 -4.28 -8.73 -4.41
CA LEU A 84 -4.47 -7.29 -4.19
C LEU A 84 -3.37 -6.69 -3.32
N TYR A 85 -2.92 -7.42 -2.31
CA TYR A 85 -1.79 -7.01 -1.48
C TYR A 85 -0.50 -6.89 -2.29
N ARG A 86 -0.18 -7.87 -3.14
CA ARG A 86 1.00 -7.80 -4.03
C ARG A 86 0.86 -6.69 -5.09
N ALA A 87 -0.31 -6.53 -5.67
CA ALA A 87 -0.57 -5.49 -6.66
C ALA A 87 -0.44 -4.09 -6.04
N GLY A 88 -1.00 -3.88 -4.85
CA GLY A 88 -0.83 -2.65 -4.08
C GLY A 88 0.64 -2.37 -3.82
N LEU A 89 1.41 -3.36 -3.37
CA LEU A 89 2.84 -3.19 -3.14
C LEU A 89 3.62 -2.66 -4.34
N VAL A 90 3.44 -3.30 -5.49
CA VAL A 90 4.08 -2.86 -6.73
C VAL A 90 3.62 -1.44 -7.07
N LEU A 91 2.32 -1.17 -6.95
CA LEU A 91 1.74 0.15 -7.22
C LEU A 91 2.32 1.22 -6.31
N ALA A 92 2.52 0.96 -5.02
CA ALA A 92 3.08 1.93 -4.08
C ALA A 92 4.55 2.24 -4.37
N VAL A 93 5.35 1.23 -4.72
CA VAL A 93 6.76 1.43 -5.09
C VAL A 93 6.85 2.25 -6.38
N VAL A 94 6.08 1.86 -7.41
CA VAL A 94 6.04 2.55 -8.70
C VAL A 94 5.54 3.99 -8.53
N THR A 95 4.47 4.20 -7.76
CA THR A 95 3.91 5.55 -7.57
C THR A 95 4.83 6.47 -6.78
N THR A 96 5.59 5.93 -5.83
CA THR A 96 6.58 6.69 -5.06
C THR A 96 7.80 7.05 -5.91
N ALA A 97 8.32 6.11 -6.69
CA ALA A 97 9.40 6.38 -7.63
C ALA A 97 8.98 7.39 -8.71
N ALA A 98 7.77 7.26 -9.24
CA ALA A 98 7.22 8.17 -10.24
C ALA A 98 7.02 9.60 -9.71
N LEU A 99 6.78 9.77 -8.40
CA LEU A 99 6.62 11.08 -7.78
C LEU A 99 7.87 11.96 -7.95
N GLY A 100 9.06 11.34 -7.89
CA GLY A 100 10.35 12.01 -8.07
C GLY A 100 10.79 12.19 -9.53
N LEU A 101 10.05 11.63 -10.49
CA LEU A 101 10.38 11.68 -11.93
C LEU A 101 9.48 12.64 -12.72
N THR A 102 8.51 13.29 -12.06
CA THR A 102 7.55 14.18 -12.70
C THR A 102 7.43 15.48 -11.93
N GLU A 103 7.21 16.58 -12.67
CA GLU A 103 6.94 17.92 -12.14
C GLU A 103 5.48 18.34 -12.39
N ASN A 104 4.68 17.46 -12.99
CA ASN A 104 3.31 17.77 -13.35
C ASN A 104 2.35 17.54 -12.18
N THR A 105 1.68 18.60 -11.74
CA THR A 105 0.73 18.61 -10.62
C THR A 105 -0.43 17.62 -10.77
N ALA A 106 -0.97 17.43 -11.98
CA ALA A 106 -2.06 16.50 -12.22
C ALA A 106 -1.61 15.04 -12.08
N LEU A 107 -0.40 14.73 -12.57
CA LEU A 107 0.24 13.44 -12.38
C LEU A 107 0.50 13.18 -10.89
N TRP A 108 0.99 14.17 -10.15
CA TRP A 108 1.14 14.05 -8.70
C TRP A 108 -0.19 13.76 -7.98
N ALA A 109 -1.32 14.34 -8.42
CA ALA A 109 -2.62 14.05 -7.84
C ALA A 109 -3.05 12.58 -8.05
N VAL A 110 -2.85 12.05 -9.26
CA VAL A 110 -3.13 10.63 -9.57
C VAL A 110 -2.23 9.71 -8.76
N LEU A 111 -0.93 10.00 -8.71
CA LEU A 111 0.05 9.23 -7.93
C LEU A 111 -0.31 9.26 -6.44
N ARG A 112 -0.74 10.41 -5.90
CA ARG A 112 -1.20 10.56 -4.52
C ARG A 112 -2.41 9.72 -4.21
N PHE A 113 -3.38 9.68 -5.11
CA PHE A 113 -4.57 8.85 -4.97
C PHE A 113 -4.22 7.36 -4.96
N LEU A 114 -3.46 6.89 -5.95
CA LEU A 114 -3.07 5.48 -6.06
C LEU A 114 -2.21 5.03 -4.87
N SER A 115 -1.29 5.89 -4.44
CA SER A 115 -0.47 5.66 -3.27
C SER A 115 -1.31 5.55 -1.99
N GLY A 116 -2.31 6.43 -1.84
CA GLY A 116 -3.27 6.36 -0.73
C GLY A 116 -4.04 5.03 -0.74
N LEU A 117 -4.66 4.72 -1.88
CA LEU A 117 -5.43 3.49 -2.07
C LEU A 117 -4.63 2.25 -1.71
N SER A 118 -3.40 2.14 -2.22
CA SER A 118 -2.55 1.01 -1.93
C SER A 118 -2.18 0.90 -0.45
N SER A 119 -1.91 2.02 0.22
CA SER A 119 -1.41 2.03 1.59
C SER A 119 -2.45 1.50 2.58
N THR A 120 -3.68 2.04 2.52
CA THR A 120 -4.77 1.61 3.40
C THR A 120 -5.25 0.20 3.05
N ALA A 121 -5.37 -0.14 1.75
CA ALA A 121 -5.73 -1.48 1.35
C ALA A 121 -4.71 -2.51 1.83
N GLY A 122 -3.41 -2.23 1.63
CA GLY A 122 -2.32 -3.10 2.07
C GLY A 122 -2.33 -3.35 3.58
N LEU A 123 -2.51 -2.29 4.38
CA LEU A 123 -2.60 -2.38 5.84
C LEU A 123 -3.77 -3.26 6.28
N LEU A 124 -4.97 -3.02 5.78
CA LEU A 124 -6.18 -3.76 6.17
C LEU A 124 -6.12 -5.22 5.73
N LEU A 125 -5.65 -5.49 4.52
CA LEU A 125 -5.50 -6.85 4.01
C LEU A 125 -4.45 -7.63 4.82
N ALA A 126 -3.32 -7.02 5.15
CA ALA A 126 -2.28 -7.66 5.95
C ALA A 126 -2.75 -7.93 7.38
N SER A 127 -3.41 -6.97 8.03
CA SER A 127 -4.00 -7.16 9.36
C SER A 127 -5.04 -8.27 9.36
N GLY A 128 -5.90 -8.34 8.33
CA GLY A 128 -6.88 -9.41 8.19
C GLY A 128 -6.26 -10.79 7.97
N LEU A 129 -5.15 -10.87 7.23
CA LEU A 129 -4.38 -12.11 7.06
C LEU A 129 -3.71 -12.54 8.37
N ALA A 130 -3.12 -11.61 9.11
CA ALA A 130 -2.48 -11.87 10.40
C ALA A 130 -3.50 -12.34 11.45
N LEU A 131 -4.66 -11.69 11.54
CA LEU A 131 -5.74 -12.08 12.46
C LEU A 131 -6.29 -13.47 12.12
N ASN A 132 -6.54 -13.75 10.84
CA ASN A 132 -6.99 -15.09 10.42
C ASN A 132 -5.93 -16.17 10.72
N TRP A 133 -4.64 -15.83 10.67
CA TRP A 133 -3.59 -16.74 11.13
C TRP A 133 -3.63 -16.95 12.64
N LEU A 134 -3.83 -15.89 13.43
CA LEU A 134 -3.91 -15.95 14.89
C LEU A 134 -5.04 -16.90 15.35
N ILE A 135 -6.25 -16.66 14.83
CA ILE A 135 -7.45 -17.46 15.11
C ILE A 135 -7.24 -18.94 14.75
N ARG A 136 -6.58 -19.22 13.62
CA ARG A 136 -6.30 -20.60 13.18
C ARG A 136 -5.24 -21.31 14.03
N ASN A 137 -4.40 -20.58 14.77
CA ASN A 137 -3.39 -21.13 15.66
C ASN A 137 -3.77 -21.01 17.15
N GLY A 138 -5.02 -20.64 17.46
CA GLY A 138 -5.56 -20.69 18.83
C GLY A 138 -5.08 -19.58 19.76
N HIS A 139 -4.68 -18.43 19.22
CA HIS A 139 -4.34 -17.22 19.96
C HIS A 139 -5.36 -16.12 19.67
#